data_AF-S4RPN9-F1
#
_entry.id   AF-S4RPN9-F1
#
_cell.length_a   1.000
_cell.length_b   1.000
_cell.length_c   1.000
_cell.angle_alpha   90.00
_cell.angle_beta   90.00
_cell.angle_gamma   90.00
#
_symmetry.space_group_name_H-M   'P 1'
#
loop_
_entity.id
_entity.type
_entity.pdbx_description
1 polymer ?
#
loop_
_entity_poly.entity_id
_entity_poly.type
_entity_poly.pdbx_seq_one_letter_code
_entity_poly.pdbx_strand_id
1 'polypeptide(L)'
;LDTNSAYDHLQISSDLRAVMWSGVPQGRPHHPNRFDVWNQALCSESFSSGQHYWEVDVGNAGECGLGGSDVSRCLQKLDNSFSVLHGGVATSLSVSEPLRIIGVHLDWDTGLLSFYSADSMAPLYLFHQTFAQPLHPGLAVGCDDGASARIMD
;
A
#
# COMPACT_ATOMS: atom_id res chain seq x y z
N LEU A 1 7.60 -4.84 7.24
CA LEU A 1 7.32 -5.61 6.00
C LEU A 1 7.75 -7.05 6.20
N ASP A 2 6.89 -7.99 5.87
CA ASP A 2 7.18 -9.42 5.92
C ASP A 2 7.92 -9.86 4.65
N THR A 3 9.17 -10.28 4.81
CA THR A 3 10.02 -10.75 3.71
C THR A 3 9.53 -12.05 3.09
N ASN A 4 8.71 -12.83 3.78
CA ASN A 4 8.10 -14.07 3.27
C ASN A 4 6.90 -13.81 2.37
N SER A 5 6.28 -12.62 2.48
CA SER A 5 5.17 -12.22 1.62
C SER A 5 5.63 -11.59 0.30
N ALA A 6 6.86 -11.04 0.29
CA ALA A 6 7.33 -10.16 -0.76
C ALA A 6 7.58 -10.89 -2.08
N TYR A 7 7.15 -10.26 -3.18
CA TYR A 7 7.51 -10.68 -4.53
C TYR A 7 9.03 -10.71 -4.74
N ASP A 8 9.51 -11.64 -5.57
CA ASP A 8 10.94 -11.95 -5.69
C ASP A 8 11.76 -10.79 -6.25
N HIS A 9 11.17 -9.88 -7.03
CA HIS A 9 11.87 -8.70 -7.55
C HIS A 9 11.82 -7.48 -6.61
N LEU A 10 11.21 -7.60 -5.43
CA LEU A 10 11.20 -6.51 -4.45
C LEU A 10 12.41 -6.59 -3.52
N GLN A 11 13.18 -5.51 -3.47
CA GLN A 11 14.13 -5.24 -2.41
C GLN A 11 13.41 -4.66 -1.20
N ILE A 12 13.68 -5.20 -0.02
CA ILE A 12 13.15 -4.68 1.25
C ILE A 12 14.30 -4.06 2.01
N SER A 13 14.12 -2.84 2.52
CA SER A 13 15.12 -2.16 3.35
C SER A 13 15.39 -2.93 4.65
N SER A 14 16.58 -2.74 5.24
CA SER A 14 16.98 -3.44 6.47
C SER A 14 16.08 -3.16 7.67
N ASP A 15 15.45 -1.98 7.72
CA ASP A 15 14.46 -1.58 8.73
C ASP A 15 13.05 -2.13 8.45
N LEU A 16 12.87 -2.89 7.36
CA LEU A 16 11.61 -3.49 6.94
C LEU A 16 10.49 -2.47 6.69
N ARG A 17 10.82 -1.23 6.31
CA ARG A 17 9.82 -0.17 6.08
C ARG A 17 9.69 0.28 4.64
N ALA A 18 10.63 -0.05 3.76
CA ALA A 18 10.59 0.34 2.35
C ALA A 18 10.67 -0.87 1.42
N VAL A 19 9.98 -0.73 0.28
CA VAL A 19 10.12 -1.61 -0.88
C VAL A 19 10.71 -0.81 -2.05
N MET A 20 11.55 -1.46 -2.85
CA MET A 20 12.06 -0.93 -4.10
C MET A 20 12.03 -2.03 -5.16
N TRP A 21 11.63 -1.68 -6.38
CA TRP A 21 11.66 -2.62 -7.49
C TRP A 21 13.10 -2.86 -7.97
N SER A 22 13.39 -4.09 -8.38
CA SER A 22 14.65 -4.49 -8.99
C SER A 22 14.42 -5.33 -10.23
N GLY A 23 15.14 -5.03 -11.31
CA GLY A 23 15.18 -5.90 -12.49
C GLY A 23 15.81 -7.27 -12.25
N VAL A 24 16.40 -7.50 -11.07
CA VAL A 24 17.05 -8.76 -10.69
C VAL A 24 16.24 -9.46 -9.60
N PRO A 25 16.01 -10.78 -9.70
CA PRO A 25 15.38 -11.56 -8.63
C PRO A 25 16.22 -11.55 -7.35
N GLN A 26 15.58 -11.46 -6.18
CA GLN A 26 16.23 -11.45 -4.88
C GLN A 26 16.51 -12.86 -4.33
N GLY A 27 16.09 -13.90 -5.05
CA GLY A 27 16.33 -15.30 -4.67
C GLY A 27 15.51 -15.73 -3.45
N ARG A 28 14.32 -15.14 -3.26
CA ARG A 28 13.43 -15.43 -2.13
C ARG A 28 12.93 -16.87 -2.22
N PRO A 29 12.98 -17.65 -1.11
CA PRO A 29 12.47 -19.01 -1.11
C PRO A 29 10.96 -19.03 -1.37
N HIS A 30 10.46 -20.17 -1.84
CA HIS A 30 9.01 -20.38 -1.94
C HIS A 30 8.37 -20.33 -0.56
N HIS A 31 7.29 -19.56 -0.43
CA HIS A 31 6.52 -19.45 0.79
C HIS A 31 5.02 -19.30 0.44
N PRO A 32 4.09 -19.93 1.19
CA PRO A 32 2.65 -19.88 0.87
C PRO A 32 2.06 -18.47 0.82
N ASN A 33 2.63 -17.53 1.57
CA ASN A 33 2.16 -16.15 1.62
C ASN A 33 2.86 -15.24 0.58
N ARG A 34 3.80 -15.77 -0.19
CA ARG A 34 4.58 -14.98 -1.15
C ARG A 34 3.71 -14.61 -2.33
N PHE A 35 3.72 -13.34 -2.73
CA PHE A 35 3.18 -12.96 -4.03
C PHE A 35 4.10 -13.48 -5.14
N ASP A 36 3.52 -14.16 -6.13
CA ASP A 36 4.26 -14.73 -7.27
C ASP A 36 4.09 -13.94 -8.57
N VAL A 37 3.11 -13.03 -8.60
CA VAL A 37 2.72 -12.30 -9.82
C VAL A 37 2.83 -10.79 -9.64
N TRP A 38 2.40 -10.28 -8.49
CA TRP A 38 2.30 -8.84 -8.26
C TRP A 38 3.45 -8.34 -7.39
N ASN A 39 4.00 -7.19 -7.75
CA ASN A 39 5.10 -6.50 -7.06
C ASN A 39 4.65 -5.92 -5.70
N GLN A 40 4.26 -6.78 -4.75
CA GLN A 40 3.66 -6.41 -3.47
C GLN A 40 4.35 -7.09 -2.30
N ALA A 41 4.24 -6.49 -1.12
CA ALA A 41 4.65 -7.07 0.16
C ALA A 41 3.70 -6.58 1.27
N LEU A 42 3.32 -7.48 2.17
CA LEU A 42 2.49 -7.14 3.33
C LEU A 42 3.36 -6.80 4.54
N CYS A 43 2.75 -6.13 5.51
CA CYS A 43 3.29 -6.00 6.85
C CYS A 43 3.04 -7.28 7.65
N SER A 44 3.99 -7.62 8.52
CA SER A 44 3.88 -8.75 9.44
C SER A 44 2.77 -8.53 10.46
N GLU A 45 2.56 -7.28 10.85
CA GLU A 45 1.48 -6.88 11.77
C GLU A 45 0.15 -6.77 11.02
N SER A 46 -0.93 -7.12 11.73
CA SER A 46 -2.30 -7.00 11.28
C SER A 46 -3.14 -6.30 12.32
N PHE A 47 -4.14 -5.56 11.87
CA PHE A 47 -5.08 -4.86 12.75
C PHE A 47 -6.42 -5.59 12.80
N SER A 48 -6.87 -5.90 14.02
CA SER A 48 -8.13 -6.61 14.28
C SER A 48 -9.03 -5.91 15.30
N SER A 49 -8.70 -4.68 15.69
CA SER A 49 -9.46 -3.85 16.63
C SER A 49 -8.83 -2.46 16.75
N GLY A 50 -9.59 -1.46 17.19
CA GLY A 50 -9.09 -0.14 17.56
C GLY A 50 -8.74 0.75 16.37
N GLN A 51 -8.09 1.87 16.69
CA GLN A 51 -7.69 2.90 15.74
C GLN A 51 -6.18 2.88 15.50
N HIS A 52 -5.79 2.97 14.22
CA HIS A 52 -4.42 2.92 13.75
C HIS A 52 -4.17 4.02 12.72
N TYR A 53 -2.96 4.54 12.72
CA TYR A 53 -2.52 5.60 11.82
C TYR A 53 -1.11 5.25 11.34
N TRP A 54 -0.85 5.42 10.06
CA TRP A 54 0.50 5.39 9.52
C TRP A 54 0.58 6.26 8.27
N GLU A 55 1.79 6.68 7.92
CA GLU A 55 2.06 7.45 6.72
C GLU A 55 2.85 6.62 5.71
N VAL A 56 2.69 6.94 4.43
CA VAL A 56 3.37 6.26 3.33
C VAL A 56 3.97 7.28 2.37
N ASP A 57 5.29 7.25 2.19
CA ASP A 57 5.97 7.92 1.08
C ASP A 57 5.71 7.14 -0.20
N VAL A 58 5.03 7.76 -1.16
CA VAL A 58 4.77 7.21 -2.51
C VAL A 58 5.68 7.84 -3.57
N GLY A 59 6.69 8.61 -3.15
CA GLY A 59 7.47 9.58 -3.96
C GLY A 59 7.78 9.18 -5.40
N ASN A 60 8.41 8.02 -5.63
CA ASN A 60 8.79 7.57 -6.97
C ASN A 60 8.11 6.27 -7.38
N ALA A 61 7.03 5.87 -6.71
CA ALA A 61 6.24 4.74 -7.15
C ALA A 61 5.52 5.16 -8.44
N GLY A 62 6.07 4.77 -9.61
CA GLY A 62 5.41 4.95 -10.91
C GLY A 62 4.02 4.33 -10.92
N GLU A 63 3.88 3.20 -10.22
CA GLU A 63 2.63 2.57 -9.83
C GLU A 63 2.71 2.18 -8.34
N CYS A 64 1.68 2.41 -7.53
CA CYS A 64 1.53 1.74 -6.24
C CYS A 64 0.11 1.21 -6.10
N GLY A 65 -0.13 0.03 -5.55
CA GLY A 65 -1.50 -0.45 -5.35
C GLY A 65 -1.64 -1.89 -4.87
N LEU A 66 -2.43 -2.07 -3.82
CA LEU A 66 -2.96 -3.34 -3.30
C LEU A 66 -4.49 -3.41 -3.53
N GLY A 67 -4.98 -3.92 -4.67
CA GLY A 67 -6.41 -3.68 -4.97
C GLY A 67 -7.10 -4.63 -5.95
N GLY A 68 -6.39 -5.61 -6.50
CA GLY A 68 -6.91 -6.49 -7.56
C GLY A 68 -7.94 -7.54 -7.11
N SER A 69 -8.41 -7.49 -5.86
CA SER A 69 -9.37 -8.45 -5.29
C SER A 69 -10.49 -7.76 -4.51
N ASP A 70 -11.58 -8.49 -4.29
CA ASP A 70 -12.74 -8.04 -3.50
C ASP A 70 -12.41 -7.82 -2.01
N VAL A 71 -11.26 -8.30 -1.56
CA VAL A 71 -10.80 -8.15 -0.16
C VAL A 71 -9.79 -7.01 0.01
N SER A 72 -9.13 -6.60 -1.06
CA SER A 72 -8.12 -5.54 -1.05
C SER A 72 -8.73 -4.17 -1.34
N ARG A 73 -8.19 -3.15 -0.65
CA ARG A 73 -8.48 -1.73 -0.90
C ARG A 73 -7.17 -0.99 -0.89
N CYS A 74 -6.88 -0.27 -1.97
CA CYS A 74 -5.72 0.61 -2.01
C CYS A 74 -6.03 1.94 -2.63
N LEU A 75 -5.18 2.89 -2.26
CA LEU A 75 -4.90 4.05 -3.07
C LEU A 75 -3.77 3.68 -4.04
N GLN A 76 -3.96 4.02 -5.31
CA GLN A 76 -2.98 3.88 -6.37
C GLN A 76 -2.55 5.24 -6.91
N LYS A 77 -1.25 5.38 -7.08
CA LYS A 77 -0.61 6.46 -7.83
C LYS A 77 -0.18 5.89 -9.18
N LEU A 78 -0.52 6.57 -10.26
CA LEU A 78 0.01 6.34 -11.61
C LEU A 78 0.47 7.68 -12.17
N ASP A 79 1.77 7.87 -12.33
CA ASP A 79 2.39 9.17 -12.59
C ASP A 79 1.93 10.23 -11.55
N ASN A 80 1.21 11.27 -12.00
CA ASN A 80 0.65 12.32 -11.16
C ASN A 80 -0.86 12.13 -10.90
N SER A 81 -1.44 11.00 -11.31
CA SER A 81 -2.85 10.69 -11.10
C SER A 81 -3.01 9.73 -9.93
N PHE A 82 -4.09 9.93 -9.18
CA PHE A 82 -4.45 9.07 -8.05
C PHE A 82 -5.79 8.41 -8.29
N SER A 83 -5.93 7.16 -7.86
CA SER A 83 -7.20 6.45 -7.85
C SER A 83 -7.30 5.58 -6.61
N VAL A 84 -8.51 5.14 -6.27
CA VAL A 84 -8.72 4.07 -5.31
C VAL A 84 -9.20 2.82 -6.04
N LEU A 85 -8.67 1.65 -5.66
CA LEU A 85 -9.06 0.36 -6.22
C LEU A 85 -9.73 -0.50 -5.16
N HIS A 86 -10.86 -1.09 -5.55
CA HIS A 86 -11.56 -2.09 -4.78
C HIS A 86 -12.40 -2.98 -5.71
N GLY A 87 -12.31 -4.31 -5.56
CA GLY A 87 -13.09 -5.26 -6.36
C GLY A 87 -12.85 -5.12 -7.87
N GLY A 88 -11.63 -4.77 -8.28
CA GLY A 88 -11.27 -4.51 -9.68
C GLY A 88 -11.79 -3.20 -10.26
N VAL A 89 -12.46 -2.36 -9.46
CA VAL A 89 -12.96 -1.05 -9.89
C VAL A 89 -11.99 0.04 -9.43
N ALA A 90 -11.50 0.85 -10.37
CA ALA A 90 -10.68 2.03 -10.11
C ALA A 90 -11.55 3.30 -10.14
N THR A 91 -11.51 4.08 -9.06
CA THR A 91 -12.17 5.39 -8.96
C THR A 91 -11.11 6.49 -8.92
N SER A 92 -11.09 7.35 -9.94
CA SER A 92 -10.13 8.46 -10.01
C SER A 92 -10.36 9.49 -8.91
N LEU A 93 -9.28 9.97 -8.31
CA LEU A 93 -9.27 11.01 -7.28
C LEU A 93 -8.86 12.36 -7.90
N SER A 94 -9.60 13.41 -7.57
CA SER A 94 -9.21 14.77 -7.91
C SER A 94 -8.25 15.31 -6.84
N VAL A 95 -6.97 15.28 -7.15
CA VAL A 95 -5.90 15.77 -6.28
C VAL A 95 -5.35 17.08 -6.83
N SER A 96 -5.38 18.14 -6.02
CA SER A 96 -5.02 19.50 -6.45
C SER A 96 -3.52 19.82 -6.35
N GLU A 97 -2.75 19.01 -5.62
CA GLU A 97 -1.33 19.25 -5.31
C GLU A 97 -0.53 17.95 -5.54
N PRO A 98 0.78 18.01 -5.83
CA PRO A 98 1.62 16.81 -5.86
C PRO A 98 1.62 16.13 -4.49
N LEU A 99 1.00 14.95 -4.39
CA LEU A 99 1.02 14.17 -3.15
C LEU A 99 2.24 13.25 -3.12
N ARG A 100 3.05 13.41 -2.08
CA ARG A 100 4.17 12.52 -1.81
C ARG A 100 3.93 11.64 -0.60
N ILE A 101 3.36 12.18 0.47
CA ILE A 101 3.11 11.45 1.70
C ILE A 101 1.62 11.32 1.88
N ILE A 102 1.17 10.08 1.99
CA ILE A 102 -0.23 9.73 2.17
C ILE A 102 -0.38 9.18 3.56
N GLY A 103 -1.26 9.81 4.32
CA GLY A 103 -1.65 9.26 5.59
C GLY A 103 -2.82 8.30 5.43
N VAL A 104 -2.77 7.21 6.19
CA VAL A 104 -3.78 6.18 6.25
C VAL A 104 -4.27 6.07 7.69
N HIS A 105 -5.57 6.23 7.87
CA HIS A 105 -6.25 6.06 9.15
C HIS A 105 -7.23 4.89 9.05
N LEU A 106 -7.09 3.93 9.96
CA LEU A 106 -7.98 2.80 10.12
C LEU A 106 -8.65 2.91 11.48
N ASP A 107 -9.97 3.01 11.50
CA ASP A 107 -10.79 2.70 12.67
C ASP A 107 -11.48 1.36 12.43
N TRP A 108 -10.89 0.31 12.97
CA TRP A 108 -11.38 -1.05 12.77
C TRP A 108 -12.74 -1.26 13.42
N ASP A 109 -12.98 -0.63 14.58
CA ASP A 109 -14.18 -0.83 15.38
C ASP A 109 -15.41 -0.20 14.72
N THR A 110 -15.24 0.94 14.05
CA THR A 110 -16.33 1.60 13.30
C THR A 110 -16.38 1.19 11.83
N GLY A 111 -15.36 0.50 11.32
CA GLY A 111 -15.30 0.06 9.93
C GLY A 111 -14.85 1.16 8.96
N LEU A 112 -14.09 2.14 9.43
CA LEU A 112 -13.64 3.27 8.62
C LEU A 112 -12.17 3.07 8.20
N LEU A 113 -11.91 3.21 6.91
CA LEU A 113 -10.55 3.32 6.35
C LEU A 113 -10.47 4.59 5.52
N SER A 114 -9.64 5.55 5.94
CA SER A 114 -9.52 6.87 5.33
C SER A 114 -8.10 7.13 4.83
N PHE A 115 -8.01 7.81 3.69
CA PHE A 115 -6.78 8.31 3.08
C PHE A 115 -6.82 9.83 3.08
N TYR A 116 -5.71 10.48 3.43
CA TYR A 116 -5.57 11.93 3.44
C TYR A 116 -4.18 12.36 2.96
N SER A 117 -4.08 13.60 2.52
CA SER A 117 -2.80 14.27 2.33
C SER A 117 -2.14 14.46 3.70
N ALA A 118 -0.94 13.93 3.92
CA ALA A 118 -0.26 14.09 5.21
C ALA A 118 0.15 15.56 5.46
N ASP A 119 0.40 16.34 4.39
CA ASP A 119 0.82 17.73 4.51
C ASP A 119 -0.32 18.67 4.94
N SER A 120 -1.51 18.50 4.34
CA SER A 120 -2.65 19.40 4.55
C SER A 120 -3.77 18.80 5.39
N MET A 121 -3.70 17.51 5.73
CA MET A 121 -4.77 16.72 6.35
C MET A 121 -6.08 16.73 5.54
N ALA A 122 -6.03 17.11 4.26
CA ALA A 122 -7.19 17.10 3.40
C ALA A 122 -7.60 15.65 3.08
N PRO A 123 -8.89 15.27 3.22
CA PRO A 123 -9.35 13.93 2.91
C PRO A 123 -9.25 13.66 1.41
N LEU A 124 -8.70 12.50 1.06
CA LEU A 124 -8.60 12.03 -0.32
C LEU A 124 -9.73 11.04 -0.63
N TYR A 125 -9.94 10.07 0.25
CA TYR A 125 -10.98 9.07 0.10
C TYR A 125 -11.29 8.39 1.43
N LEU A 126 -12.51 7.87 1.58
CA LEU A 126 -12.89 7.05 2.72
C LEU A 126 -13.68 5.82 2.25
N PHE A 127 -13.41 4.70 2.90
CA PHE A 127 -14.18 3.48 2.80
C PHE A 127 -14.92 3.27 4.11
N HIS A 128 -16.19 2.88 4.02
CA HIS A 128 -16.98 2.50 5.18
C HIS A 128 -17.45 1.05 5.00
N GLN A 129 -16.95 0.15 5.83
CA GLN A 129 -17.27 -1.28 5.76
C GLN A 129 -16.97 -2.01 7.08
N THR A 130 -17.82 -2.96 7.42
CA THR A 130 -17.54 -3.91 8.50
C THR A 130 -16.41 -4.88 8.12
N PHE A 131 -15.32 -4.86 8.88
CA PHE A 131 -14.21 -5.79 8.71
C PHE A 131 -14.51 -7.11 9.44
N ALA A 132 -14.41 -8.23 8.72
CA ALA A 132 -14.63 -9.57 9.28
C ALA A 132 -13.34 -10.32 9.61
N GLN A 133 -12.20 -9.81 9.11
CA GLN A 133 -10.88 -10.42 9.27
C GLN A 133 -9.84 -9.32 9.57
N PRO A 134 -8.70 -9.67 10.18
CA PRO A 134 -7.61 -8.73 10.38
C PRO A 134 -7.14 -8.11 9.06
N LEU A 135 -6.80 -6.83 9.09
CA LEU A 135 -6.26 -6.11 7.95
C LEU A 135 -4.74 -6.05 8.05
N HIS A 136 -4.07 -6.47 6.99
CA HIS A 136 -2.63 -6.29 6.83
C HIS A 136 -2.37 -5.05 5.96
N PRO A 137 -1.68 -4.01 6.48
CA PRO A 137 -1.11 -3.01 5.61
C PRO A 137 -0.12 -3.65 4.65
N GLY A 138 0.14 -3.00 3.52
CA GLY A 138 1.22 -3.43 2.65
C GLY A 138 1.58 -2.37 1.64
N LEU A 139 2.63 -2.65 0.89
CA LEU A 139 3.17 -1.78 -0.13
C LEU A 139 3.24 -2.51 -1.45
N ALA A 140 3.13 -1.74 -2.52
CA ALA A 140 3.23 -2.21 -3.89
C ALA A 140 3.90 -1.13 -4.72
N VAL A 141 4.75 -1.53 -5.65
CA VAL A 141 5.48 -0.62 -6.55
C VAL A 141 5.46 -1.11 -7.99
N GLY A 142 5.47 -0.18 -8.94
CA GLY A 142 5.59 -0.46 -10.37
C GLY A 142 6.94 -1.07 -10.74
N CYS A 143 7.09 -1.42 -12.01
CA CYS A 143 8.31 -2.05 -12.54
C CYS A 143 9.34 -1.06 -13.10
N ASP A 144 9.18 0.24 -12.83
CA ASP A 144 10.13 1.25 -13.27
C ASP A 144 11.40 1.22 -12.40
N ASP A 145 12.55 1.45 -13.03
CA ASP A 145 13.84 1.54 -12.32
C ASP A 145 13.79 2.63 -11.24
N GLY A 146 14.02 2.24 -9.99
CA GLY A 146 13.97 3.15 -8.84
C GLY A 146 12.57 3.41 -8.27
N ALA A 147 11.54 2.68 -8.73
CA ALA A 147 10.22 2.71 -8.12
C ALA A 147 10.29 2.21 -6.68
N SER A 148 9.84 3.04 -5.74
CA SER A 148 9.92 2.74 -4.30
C SER A 148 8.77 3.34 -3.52
N ALA A 149 8.43 2.70 -2.40
CA ALA A 149 7.46 3.17 -1.44
C ALA A 149 7.95 2.85 -0.02
N ARG A 150 7.56 3.67 0.97
CA ARG A 150 8.03 3.52 2.34
C ARG A 150 6.93 3.84 3.35
N ILE A 151 6.76 2.98 4.35
CA ILE A 151 5.98 3.28 5.55
C ILE A 151 6.82 4.18 6.46
N MET A 152 6.25 5.32 6.84
CA MET A 152 6.81 6.25 7.81
C MET A 152 6.33 5.93 9.23
N ASP A 153 7.05 6.47 10.20
CA ASP A 153 6.86 6.29 11.64
C ASP A 153 5.68 7.11 12.18
#